data_AF-A0A7J4RSC0-F1
#
_entry.id   AF-A0A7J4RSC0-F1
#
_cell.length_a   1.000
_cell.length_b   1.000
_cell.length_c   1.000
_cell.angle_alpha   90.00
_cell.angle_beta   90.00
_cell.angle_gamma   90.00
#
_symmetry.space_group_name_H-M   'P 1'
#
loop_
_entity.id
_entity.type
_entity.pdbx_description
1 polymer ?
#
loop_
_entity_poly.entity_id
_entity_poly.type
_entity_poly.pdbx_seq_one_letter_code
_entity_poly.pdbx_strand_id
1 'polypeptide(L)' 'MTELERDFIKLVDEFVLNSTDTDIIEEIGKLDMEARLLGISFYDMYCVVLQDVAGHQNLVSQFKIYAQSRKHSESFLV' A
#
# COMPACT_ATOMS: atom_id res chain seq x y z
N MET A 1 3.36 -8.13 -16.86
CA MET A 1 3.05 -8.12 -15.42
C MET A 1 3.38 -9.48 -14.85
N THR A 2 4.31 -9.52 -13.90
CA THR A 2 4.77 -10.72 -13.19
C THR A 2 3.76 -11.15 -12.13
N GLU A 3 3.91 -12.36 -11.59
CA GLU A 3 3.08 -12.85 -10.48
C GLU A 3 3.29 -11.99 -9.22
N LEU A 4 4.54 -11.66 -8.89
CA LEU A 4 4.88 -10.78 -7.78
C LEU A 4 4.23 -9.39 -7.89
N GLU A 5 4.21 -8.80 -9.09
CA GLU A 5 3.54 -7.52 -9.33
C GLU A 5 2.02 -7.61 -9.12
N ARG A 6 1.39 -8.72 -9.53
CA ARG A 6 -0.04 -8.95 -9.32
C ARG A 6 -0.38 -9.13 -7.84
N ASP A 7 0.43 -9.90 -7.11
CA ASP A 7 0.25 -10.12 -5.68
C ASP A 7 0.42 -8.82 -4.89
N PHE A 8 1.38 -7.99 -5.29
CA PHE A 8 1.57 -6.67 -4.72
C PHE A 8 0.35 -5.77 -4.95
N ILE A 9 -0.11 -5.65 -6.20
CA ILE A 9 -1.30 -4.85 -6.54
C ILE A 9 -2.50 -5.31 -5.71
N LYS A 10 -2.74 -6.62 -5.64
CA LYS A 10 -3.84 -7.20 -4.87
C LYS A 10 -3.72 -6.86 -3.38
N LEU A 11 -2.53 -6.96 -2.81
CA LEU A 11 -2.30 -6.64 -1.39
C LEU A 11 -2.56 -5.16 -1.10
N VAL A 12 -2.12 -4.26 -1.99
CA VAL A 12 -2.39 -2.83 -1.89
C VAL A 12 -3.87 -2.53 -2.03
N ASP A 13 -4.55 -3.11 -3.03
CA ASP A 13 -5.99 -2.92 -3.24
C ASP A 13 -6.79 -3.37 -2.01
N GLU A 14 -6.46 -4.54 -1.47
CA GLU A 14 -7.11 -5.06 -0.27
C GLU A 14 -6.83 -4.19 0.96
N PHE A 15 -5.61 -3.65 1.10
CA PHE A 15 -5.31 -2.71 2.18
C PHE A 15 -6.14 -1.43 2.06
N VAL A 16 -6.20 -0.84 0.87
CA VAL A 16 -7.00 0.37 0.61
C VAL A 16 -8.47 0.13 0.89
N LEU A 17 -9.02 -1.00 0.42
CA LEU A 17 -10.44 -1.35 0.61
C LEU A 17 -10.81 -1.65 2.07
N ASN A 18 -9.88 -2.21 2.85
CA ASN A 18 -10.11 -2.56 4.26
C ASN A 18 -9.72 -1.43 5.23
N SER A 19 -9.14 -0.34 4.75
CA SER A 19 -8.76 0.79 5.60
C SER A 19 -10.02 1.54 6.05
N THR A 20 -10.25 1.56 7.36
CA THR A 20 -11.33 2.32 8.01
C THR A 20 -10.82 3.56 8.75
N ASP A 21 -9.50 3.67 8.89
CA ASP A 21 -8.84 4.82 9.50
C ASP A 21 -8.86 6.01 8.53
N THR A 22 -9.46 7.12 8.97
CA THR A 22 -9.65 8.31 8.14
C THR A 22 -8.31 8.96 7.78
N ASP A 23 -7.33 8.94 8.68
CA ASP A 23 -6.01 9.54 8.44
C ASP A 23 -5.26 8.79 7.32
N ILE A 24 -5.41 7.45 7.29
CA ILE A 24 -4.82 6.60 6.26
C ILE A 24 -5.52 6.80 4.91
N ILE A 25 -6.84 6.92 4.90
CA ILE A 25 -7.60 7.22 3.67
C ILE A 25 -7.16 8.57 3.08
N GLU A 26 -6.96 9.58 3.93
CA GLU A 26 -6.44 10.88 3.48
C GLU A 26 -5.02 10.79 2.91
N GLU A 27 -4.12 10.02 3.53
CA GLU A 27 -2.78 9.78 2.99
C GLU A 27 -2.81 9.04 1.65
N ILE A 28 -3.67 8.02 1.50
CA ILE A 28 -3.89 7.34 0.21
C ILE A 28 -4.35 8.33 -0.86
N GLY A 29 -5.27 9.24 -0.52
CA GLY A 29 -5.75 10.28 -1.41
C GLY A 29 -4.65 11.26 -1.83
N LYS A 30 -3.78 11.67 -0.89
CA LYS A 30 -2.60 12.51 -1.19
C LYS A 30 -1.64 11.78 -2.13
N LEU A 31 -1.37 10.50 -1.86
CA LEU A 31 -0.48 9.68 -2.69
C LEU A 31 -1.01 9.53 -4.13
N ASP A 32 -2.31 9.29 -4.31
CA ASP A 32 -2.93 9.24 -5.64
C ASP A 32 -2.86 10.58 -6.37
N MET A 33 -3.06 11.69 -5.66
CA MET A 33 -2.89 13.02 -6.22
C MET A 33 -1.44 13.27 -6.67
N GLU A 34 -0.45 12.92 -5.84
CA GLU A 34 0.98 13.03 -6.17
C GLU A 34 1.35 12.17 -7.38
N ALA A 35 0.86 10.93 -7.44
CA ALA A 35 1.07 10.03 -8.59
C ALA A 35 0.55 10.67 -9.89
N ARG A 36 -0.65 11.25 -9.86
CA ARG A 36 -1.24 11.96 -11.01
C ARG A 36 -0.44 13.19 -11.41
N LEU A 37 0.07 13.95 -10.44
CA LEU A 37 0.91 15.13 -10.71
C LEU A 37 2.25 14.75 -11.37
N LEU A 38 2.81 13.61 -11.00
CA LEU A 38 4.05 13.08 -11.57
C LEU A 38 3.82 12.29 -12.88
N GLY A 39 2.55 11.98 -13.22
CA GLY A 39 2.20 11.21 -14.41
C GLY A 39 2.58 9.73 -14.32
N ILE A 40 2.69 9.19 -13.10
CA ILE A 40 2.99 7.77 -12.85
C ILE A 40 1.76 7.05 -12.30
N SER A 41 1.77 5.71 -12.32
CA SER A 41 0.67 4.97 -11.73
C SER A 41 0.68 5.08 -10.20
N PHE A 42 -0.50 4.93 -9.59
CA PHE A 42 -0.63 4.87 -8.13
C PHE A 42 0.30 3.80 -7.52
N TYR A 43 0.38 2.61 -8.13
CA TYR A 43 1.22 1.52 -7.63
C TYR A 43 2.72 1.80 -7.78
N ASP A 44 3.14 2.51 -8.82
CA ASP A 44 4.53 2.96 -8.96
C ASP A 44 4.88 3.97 -7.87
N MET A 45 3.99 4.94 -7.63
CA MET A 45 4.13 5.90 -6.53
C MET A 45 4.16 5.19 -5.17
N TYR A 46 3.30 4.18 -4.98
CA TYR A 46 3.28 3.34 -3.79
C TYR A 46 4.61 2.61 -3.58
N CYS A 47 5.21 2.07 -4.64
CA CYS A 47 6.54 1.47 -4.57
C CYS A 47 7.61 2.49 -4.14
N VAL A 48 7.54 3.72 -4.66
CA VAL A 48 8.47 4.79 -4.28
C VAL A 48 8.38 5.10 -2.79
N VAL A 49 7.19 5.31 -2.23
CA VAL A 49 7.05 5.63 -0.80
C VAL A 49 7.37 4.46 0.12
N LEU A 50 7.25 3.22 -0.35
CA LEU A 50 7.71 2.05 0.40
C LEU A 50 9.24 1.99 0.51
N GLN A 51 9.96 2.50 -0.49
CA GLN A 51 11.43 2.54 -0.55
C GLN A 51 12.00 3.79 0.14
N ASP A 52 11.36 4.93 -0.06
CA ASP A 52 11.73 6.22 0.52
C ASP A 52 10.57 6.75 1.37
N VAL A 53 10.60 6.44 2.67
CA VAL A 53 9.51 6.69 3.64
C VAL A 53 9.35 8.18 3.98
N ALA A 54 9.84 9.09 3.13
CA ALA A 54 9.68 10.51 3.31
C ALA A 54 8.25 10.94 2.92
N GLY A 55 7.46 11.41 3.88
CA GLY A 55 6.15 12.05 3.63
C GLY A 55 4.91 11.19 3.94
N HIS A 56 4.99 9.87 3.87
CA HIS A 56 3.86 8.95 4.06
C HIS A 56 4.14 7.87 5.12
N GLN A 57 4.78 8.25 6.22
CA GLN A 57 5.28 7.31 7.24
C GLN A 57 4.15 6.51 7.89
N ASN A 58 2.98 7.13 8.12
CA ASN A 58 1.87 6.47 8.77
C ASN A 58 1.25 5.41 7.84
N LEU A 59 0.96 5.79 6.59
CA LEU A 59 0.52 4.87 5.53
C LEU A 59 1.46 3.68 5.38
N VAL A 60 2.77 3.93 5.25
CA VAL A 60 3.77 2.86 5.09
C VAL A 60 3.83 1.96 6.31
N SER A 61 3.74 2.53 7.52
CA SER A 61 3.73 1.75 8.77
C SER A 61 2.51 0.83 8.83
N GLN A 62 1.31 1.36 8.60
CA GLN A 62 0.07 0.59 8.63
C GLN A 62 0.04 -0.49 7.55
N PHE A 63 0.50 -0.16 6.34
CA PHE A 63 0.61 -1.14 5.27
C PHE A 63 1.57 -2.29 5.62
N LYS A 64 2.72 -1.99 6.25
CA LYS A 64 3.66 -3.03 6.71
C LYS A 64 3.03 -3.94 7.78
N ILE A 65 2.30 -3.37 8.74
CA ILE A 65 1.57 -4.13 9.77
C ILE A 65 0.53 -5.03 9.10
N TYR A 66 -0.25 -4.49 8.17
CA TYR A 66 -1.25 -5.22 7.42
C TYR A 66 -0.65 -6.39 6.63
N ALA A 67 0.40 -6.13 5.84
CA ALA A 67 1.10 -7.13 5.05
C ALA A 67 1.68 -8.26 5.91
N GLN A 68 2.21 -7.95 7.10
CA GLN A 68 2.70 -8.94 8.05
C GLN A 68 1.57 -9.80 8.62
N SER A 69 0.42 -9.20 8.96
CA SER A 69 -0.74 -9.95 9.46
C SER A 69 -1.31 -10.93 8.43
N ARG A 70 -1.26 -10.57 7.13
CA ARG A 70 -1.66 -11.46 6.03
C ARG A 70 -0.71 -12.65 5.88
N LYS A 71 0.60 -12.41 5.90
CA LYS A 71 1.61 -13.49 5.88
C LYS A 71 1.46 -14.46 7.07
N HIS A 72 1.11 -13.96 8.24
CA HIS A 72 0.88 -14.80 9.42
C HIS A 72 -0.42 -15.61 9.30
N SER A 73 -1.47 -15.01 8.72
CA SER A 73 -2.77 -15.68 8.51
C SER A 73 -2.69 -16.83 7.52
N GLU A 74 -1.85 -16.72 6.48
CA GLU A 74 -1.61 -17.83 5.54
C GLU A 74 -0.79 -18.97 6.18
N SER A 75 0.03 -18.68 7.19
CA SER A 75 0.83 -19.69 7.89
C SER A 75 0.07 -20.49 8.94
N PHE A 76 -1.15 -20.06 9.35
CA PHE A 76 -1.98 -20.77 10.33
C PHE A 76 -2.95 -21.79 9.69
N LEU A 77 -3.02 -21.83 8.35
CA LEU A 77 -3.89 -22.73 7.58
C LEU A 77 -3.13 -23.94 6.97
N VAL A 78 -1.92 -24.24 7.46
CA VAL A 78 -1.12 -25.43 7.08
C VAL A 78 -0.95 -26.36 8.26
#